data_AF-A0A644UR14-F1
#
_entry.id   AF-A0A644UR14-F1
#
_cell.length_a   1.000
_cell.length_b   1.000
_cell.length_c   1.000
_cell.angle_alpha   90.00
_cell.angle_beta   90.00
_cell.angle_gamma   90.00
#
_symmetry.space_group_name_H-M   'P 1'
#
loop_
_entity.id
_entity.type
_entity.pdbx_description
1 polymer ?
#
loop_
_entity_poly.entity_id
_entity_poly.type
_entity_poly.pdbx_seq_one_letter_code
_entity_poly.pdbx_strand_id
1 'polypeptide(L)'
;MKKIIIGLLFGILAGIIDLIPMIIQKLPWDANISAFTMWVVVGVLISIVDLKINSILKGILTAFLVLLPCAVLIGWQELISLVPIAFMTTILGGLSGYFINKFTK
;
A
#
# COMPACT_ATOMS: atom_id res chain seq x y z
N MET A 1 -18.89 1.28 -8.82
CA MET A 1 -18.81 -0.07 -8.22
C MET A 1 -17.70 -0.94 -8.78
N LYS A 2 -17.63 -1.21 -10.11
CA LYS A 2 -16.55 -2.04 -10.71
C LYS A 2 -15.12 -1.59 -10.31
N LYS A 3 -14.86 -0.28 -10.32
CA LYS A 3 -13.54 0.28 -9.94
C LYS A 3 -13.13 -0.05 -8.51
N ILE A 4 -14.08 0.04 -7.57
CA ILE A 4 -13.85 -0.24 -6.14
C ILE A 4 -13.56 -1.73 -5.94
N ILE A 5 -14.28 -2.62 -6.63
CA ILE A 5 -14.04 -4.07 -6.55
C ILE A 5 -12.63 -4.40 -7.06
N ILE A 6 -12.22 -3.80 -8.17
CA ILE A 6 -10.87 -3.96 -8.72
C ILE A 6 -9.82 -3.42 -7.73
N GLY A 7 -10.06 -2.23 -7.16
CA GLY A 7 -9.21 -1.65 -6.13
C GLY A 7 -9.05 -2.56 -4.91
N LEU A 8 -10.15 -3.15 -4.43
CA LEU A 8 -10.16 -4.08 -3.30
C LEU A 8 -9.36 -5.35 -3.61
N LEU A 9 -9.54 -5.94 -4.80
CA LEU A 9 -8.79 -7.12 -5.23
C LEU A 9 -7.28 -6.85 -5.27
N PHE A 10 -6.86 -5.74 -5.89
CA PHE A 10 -5.44 -5.38 -5.94
C PHE A 10 -4.88 -4.98 -4.57
N GLY A 11 -5.69 -4.37 -3.70
CA GLY A 11 -5.30 -4.08 -2.32
C GLY A 11 -5.07 -5.36 -1.50
N ILE A 12 -5.94 -6.36 -1.64
CA ILE A 12 -5.76 -7.68 -1.01
C ILE A 12 -4.47 -8.35 -1.53
N LEU A 13 -4.26 -8.35 -2.85
CA LEU A 13 -3.05 -8.94 -3.45
C LEU A 13 -1.78 -8.24 -2.97
N ALA A 14 -1.76 -6.91 -2.93
CA ALA A 14 -0.64 -6.13 -2.43
C ALA A 14 -0.37 -6.43 -0.94
N GLY A 15 -1.42 -6.51 -0.12
CA GLY A 15 -1.31 -6.87 1.30
C GLY A 15 -0.76 -8.27 1.51
N ILE A 16 -1.17 -9.26 0.70
CA ILE A 16 -0.61 -10.61 0.76
C ILE A 16 0.88 -10.60 0.40
N ILE A 17 1.27 -9.85 -0.64
CA ILE A 17 2.68 -9.75 -1.04
C ILE A 17 3.52 -9.08 0.06
N ASP A 18 3.01 -8.04 0.69
CA ASP A 18 3.70 -7.32 1.77
C ASP A 18 3.84 -8.15 3.05
N LEU A 19 2.88 -9.04 3.33
CA LEU A 19 2.96 -9.97 4.46
C LEU A 19 4.10 -11.00 4.34
N ILE A 20 4.49 -11.38 3.11
CA ILE A 20 5.54 -12.40 2.90
C ILE A 20 6.86 -12.01 3.61
N PRO A 21 7.48 -10.85 3.34
CA PRO A 21 8.71 -10.45 4.03
C PRO A 21 8.50 -10.23 5.52
N MET A 22 7.32 -9.77 5.96
CA MET A 22 7.05 -9.52 7.38
C MET A 22 6.97 -10.81 8.19
N ILE A 23 6.35 -11.86 7.64
CA ILE A 23 6.28 -13.19 8.25
C ILE A 23 7.69 -13.81 8.32
N ILE A 24 8.49 -13.66 7.26
CA ILE A 24 9.90 -14.12 7.24
C ILE A 24 10.72 -13.42 8.33
N GLN A 25 10.48 -12.12 8.56
CA GLN A 25 11.12 -11.32 9.60
C GLN A 25 10.54 -11.55 11.01
N LYS A 26 9.52 -12.40 11.16
CA LYS A 26 8.85 -12.72 12.43
C LYS A 26 8.31 -11.47 13.15
N LEU A 27 7.81 -10.50 12.39
CA LEU A 27 7.17 -9.31 12.95
C LEU A 27 5.90 -9.67 13.73
N PRO A 28 5.53 -8.88 14.75
CA PRO A 28 4.37 -9.17 15.59
C PRO A 28 3.05 -9.10 14.81
N TRP A 29 2.04 -9.81 15.30
CA TRP A 29 0.76 -10.01 14.60
C TRP A 29 0.00 -8.72 14.35
N ASP A 30 0.07 -7.76 15.27
CA ASP A 30 -0.49 -6.44 15.13
C ASP A 30 0.10 -5.68 13.94
N ALA A 31 1.43 -5.73 13.75
CA ALA A 31 2.10 -5.13 12.60
C ALA A 31 1.65 -5.78 11.29
N ASN A 32 1.58 -7.12 11.24
CA ASN A 32 1.13 -7.86 10.05
C ASN A 32 -0.32 -7.49 9.67
N ILE A 33 -1.24 -7.49 10.64
CA ILE A 33 -2.65 -7.14 10.41
C ILE A 33 -2.78 -5.67 10.00
N SER A 34 -2.02 -4.78 10.62
CA SER A 34 -1.99 -3.36 10.28
C SER A 34 -1.52 -3.14 8.83
N ALA A 35 -0.44 -3.79 8.41
CA ALA A 35 0.08 -3.66 7.04
C ALA A 35 -0.92 -4.22 6.01
N PHE A 36 -1.50 -5.40 6.27
CA PHE A 36 -2.50 -5.99 5.38
C PHE A 36 -3.73 -5.09 5.22
N THR A 37 -4.30 -4.63 6.34
CA THR A 37 -5.49 -3.77 6.31
C THR A 37 -5.20 -2.42 5.64
N MET A 38 -4.01 -1.85 5.87
CA MET A 38 -3.53 -0.67 5.16
C MET A 38 -3.58 -0.88 3.65
N TRP A 39 -3.04 -1.98 3.11
CA TRP A 39 -3.04 -2.23 1.66
C TRP A 39 -4.43 -2.39 1.07
N VAL A 40 -5.37 -3.00 1.80
CA VAL A 40 -6.79 -3.05 1.39
C VAL A 40 -7.38 -1.64 1.27
N VAL A 41 -7.12 -0.78 2.27
CA VAL A 41 -7.56 0.63 2.25
C VAL A 41 -6.91 1.40 1.10
N VAL A 42 -5.60 1.25 0.90
CA VAL A 42 -4.85 1.87 -0.21
C VAL A 42 -5.45 1.49 -1.56
N GLY A 43 -5.76 0.20 -1.78
CA GLY A 43 -6.37 -0.28 -3.02
C GLY A 43 -7.73 0.39 -3.30
N VAL A 44 -8.58 0.53 -2.28
CA VAL A 44 -9.85 1.25 -2.39
C VAL A 44 -9.61 2.72 -2.69
N LEU A 45 -8.71 3.39 -1.96
CA LEU A 45 -8.42 4.82 -2.16
C LEU A 45 -7.89 5.11 -3.56
N ILE A 46 -6.96 4.31 -4.08
CA ILE A 46 -6.43 4.45 -5.45
C ILE A 46 -7.56 4.38 -6.49
N SER A 47 -8.60 3.58 -6.23
CA SER A 47 -9.72 3.38 -7.16
C SER A 47 -10.75 4.51 -7.19
N ILE A 48 -10.83 5.32 -6.12
CA ILE A 48 -11.78 6.43 -5.99
C ILE A 48 -11.13 7.80 -6.15
N VAL A 49 -9.85 7.93 -5.79
CA VAL A 49 -9.12 9.18 -5.86
C VAL A 49 -8.83 9.53 -7.32
N ASP A 50 -9.36 10.68 -7.74
CA ASP A 50 -9.18 11.25 -9.06
C ASP A 50 -8.14 12.37 -9.00
N LEU A 51 -6.86 11.99 -9.10
CA LEU A 51 -5.75 12.93 -9.26
C LEU A 51 -5.34 12.97 -10.73
N LYS A 52 -5.23 14.16 -11.31
CA LYS A 52 -4.80 14.41 -12.70
C LYS A 52 -3.28 14.23 -12.88
N ILE A 53 -2.76 13.07 -12.49
CA ILE A 53 -1.34 12.69 -12.56
C ILE A 53 -1.20 11.27 -13.11
N ASN A 54 0.04 10.85 -13.40
CA ASN A 54 0.33 9.48 -13.83
C ASN A 54 -0.16 8.46 -12.80
N SER A 55 -0.77 7.35 -13.27
CA SER A 55 -1.37 6.31 -12.42
C SER A 55 -0.39 5.65 -11.45
N ILE A 56 0.88 5.47 -11.84
CA ILE A 56 1.94 4.96 -10.97
C ILE A 56 2.20 5.95 -9.84
N LEU A 57 2.42 7.23 -10.18
CA LEU A 57 2.68 8.29 -9.22
C LEU A 57 1.49 8.47 -8.26
N LYS A 58 0.26 8.36 -8.77
CA LYS A 58 -0.97 8.37 -7.98
C LYS A 58 -0.99 7.24 -6.95
N GLY A 59 -0.64 6.02 -7.37
CA GLY A 59 -0.58 4.86 -6.49
C GLY A 59 0.46 5.03 -5.39
N ILE A 60 1.68 5.46 -5.74
CA ILE A 60 2.75 5.76 -4.80
C ILE A 60 2.30 6.81 -3.78
N LEU A 61 1.82 7.96 -4.26
CA LEU A 61 1.39 9.07 -3.39
C LEU A 61 0.29 8.62 -2.42
N THR A 62 -0.71 7.90 -2.92
CA THR A 62 -1.81 7.40 -2.07
C THR A 62 -1.29 6.45 -1.00
N ALA A 63 -0.40 5.52 -1.35
CA ALA A 63 0.18 4.57 -0.41
C ALA A 63 1.00 5.30 0.69
N PHE A 64 1.83 6.28 0.31
CA PHE A 64 2.60 7.08 1.28
C PHE A 64 1.72 7.93 2.19
N LEU A 65 0.61 8.49 1.69
CA LEU A 65 -0.33 9.26 2.51
C LEU A 65 -0.99 8.38 3.58
N VAL A 66 -1.34 7.14 3.25
CA VAL A 66 -1.89 6.19 4.23
C VAL A 66 -0.81 5.67 5.18
N LEU A 67 0.42 5.48 4.70
CA LEU A 67 1.54 5.04 5.51
C LEU A 67 1.95 6.08 6.56
N LEU A 68 1.83 7.38 6.25
CA LEU A 68 2.37 8.49 7.04
C LEU A 68 2.11 8.41 8.56
N PRO A 69 0.88 8.20 9.05
CA PRO A 69 0.66 8.04 10.49
C PRO A 69 1.42 6.84 11.09
N CYS A 70 1.47 5.71 10.39
CA CYS A 70 2.22 4.53 10.82
C CYS A 70 3.73 4.78 10.74
N ALA A 71 4.22 5.48 9.72
CA ALA A 71 5.64 5.81 9.57
C ALA A 71 6.14 6.72 10.70
N VAL A 72 5.31 7.64 11.21
CA VAL A 72 5.66 8.45 12.39
C VAL A 72 5.84 7.56 13.62
N LEU A 73 4.92 6.62 13.85
CA LEU A 73 4.99 5.69 14.99
C LEU A 73 6.20 4.75 14.89
N ILE A 74 6.43 4.17 13.70
CA ILE A 74 7.55 3.25 13.45
C ILE A 74 8.88 3.99 13.52
N GLY A 75 8.98 5.16 12.90
CA GLY A 75 10.22 5.96 12.87
C GLY A 75 10.64 6.47 14.24
N TRP A 76 9.69 6.66 15.17
CA TRP A 76 9.99 6.98 16.57
C TRP A 76 10.66 5.82 17.32
N GLN A 77 10.33 4.58 16.96
CA GLN A 77 10.91 3.38 17.56
C GLN A 77 12.20 2.97 16.87
N GLU A 78 12.18 2.89 15.54
CA GLU A 78 13.29 2.42 14.72
C GLU A 78 13.29 3.05 13.32
N LEU A 79 14.06 4.13 13.16
CA LEU A 79 14.13 4.89 11.91
C LEU A 79 14.65 4.07 10.71
N ILE A 80 15.57 3.13 10.96
CA ILE A 80 16.20 2.31 9.91
C ILE A 80 15.16 1.41 9.23
N SER A 81 14.15 0.96 9.97
CA SER A 81 13.05 0.13 9.46
C SER A 81 12.16 0.86 8.44
N LEU A 82 12.19 2.20 8.39
CA LEU A 82 11.46 2.95 7.36
C LEU A 82 12.05 2.79 5.96
N VAL A 83 13.34 2.47 5.82
CA VAL A 83 13.99 2.32 4.51
C VAL A 83 13.38 1.17 3.69
N PRO A 84 13.33 -0.09 4.20
CA PRO A 84 12.69 -1.18 3.47
C PRO A 84 11.19 -0.93 3.28
N ILE A 85 10.50 -0.32 4.25
CA ILE A 85 9.07 0.01 4.14
C ILE A 85 8.83 1.01 3.01
N ALA A 86 9.61 2.08 2.93
CA ALA A 86 9.49 3.09 1.87
C ALA A 86 9.78 2.49 0.49
N PHE A 87 10.76 1.60 0.39
CA PHE A 87 11.06 0.87 -0.84
C PHE A 87 9.87 -0.01 -1.28
N MET A 88 9.35 -0.84 -0.38
CA MET A 88 8.19 -1.70 -0.65
C MET A 88 6.93 -0.89 -1.00
N THR A 89 6.69 0.20 -0.27
CA THR A 89 5.55 1.12 -0.51
C THR A 89 5.63 1.75 -1.89
N THR A 90 6.82 2.13 -2.34
CA THR A 90 7.04 2.68 -3.68
C THR A 90 6.72 1.64 -4.76
N ILE A 91 7.23 0.41 -4.60
CA ILE A 91 7.01 -0.67 -5.57
C ILE A 91 5.53 -1.06 -5.62
N LEU A 92 4.96 -1.46 -4.48
CA LEU A 92 3.58 -1.97 -4.41
C LEU A 92 2.56 -0.86 -4.69
N GLY A 93 2.83 0.39 -4.26
CA GLY A 93 1.98 1.53 -4.53
C GLY A 93 1.95 1.85 -6.03
N GLY A 94 3.13 1.87 -6.67
CA GLY A 94 3.25 2.09 -8.10
C GLY A 94 2.59 1.01 -8.94
N LEU A 95 2.81 -0.26 -8.61
CA LEU A 95 2.18 -1.42 -9.27
C LEU A 95 0.66 -1.39 -9.11
N SER A 96 0.16 -1.16 -7.88
CA SER A 96 -1.28 -1.05 -7.61
C SER A 96 -1.92 0.08 -8.42
N GLY A 97 -1.27 1.26 -8.44
CA GLY A 97 -1.71 2.39 -9.25
C GLY A 97 -1.78 2.09 -10.74
N TYR A 98 -0.76 1.43 -11.29
CA TYR A 98 -0.72 1.00 -12.69
C TYR A 98 -1.83 0.00 -13.02
N PHE A 99 -1.92 -1.11 -12.27
CA PHE A 99 -2.85 -2.19 -12.57
C PHE A 99 -4.30 -1.76 -12.37
N ILE A 100 -4.63 -1.10 -11.25
CA ILE A 100 -5.99 -0.61 -11.00
C ILE A 100 -6.42 0.31 -12.14
N ASN A 101 -5.58 1.25 -12.58
CA ASN A 101 -5.90 2.11 -13.71
C ASN A 101 -6.06 1.33 -15.03
N LYS A 102 -5.20 0.35 -15.29
CA LYS A 102 -5.26 -0.49 -16.50
C LYS A 102 -6.56 -1.30 -16.60
N PHE A 103 -7.09 -1.78 -15.49
CA PHE A 103 -8.33 -2.57 -15.44
C PHE A 103 -9.60 -1.74 -15.23
N THR A 104 -9.47 -0.43 -14.96
CA THR A 104 -10.61 0.48 -14.73
C THR A 104 -10.80 1.56 -15.80
N LYS A 105 -9.82 1.75 -16.68
CA LYS A 105 -10.02 2.40 -17.99
C LYS A 105 -10.89 1.52 -18.88
#